data_AF-B4GNK6-F1
#
_entry.id   AF-B4GNK6-F1
#
_cell.length_a   1.000
_cell.length_b   1.000
_cell.length_c   1.000
_cell.angle_alpha   90.00
_cell.angle_beta   90.00
_cell.angle_gamma   90.00
#
_symmetry.space_group_name_H-M   'P 1'
#
loop_
_entity.id
_entity.type
_entity.pdbx_description
1 polymer ?
#
loop_
_entity_poly.entity_id
_entity_poly.type
_entity_poly.pdbx_seq_one_letter_code
_entity_poly.pdbx_strand_id
1 'polypeptide(L)'
;MRVKQTHAEPDREQYMANPLQSYSLIHHMHFDWTTWRRLMEQSLGRAAASSHTPNMIRSTIIFFVGVLAGLDSFSNAQSREHPARSIYKLREYLELQGNLVLNLEYYVYHLEIKLHKIQEALLDMEKVHALFEEDKRAFVSNPVNSFSLIRHMHSDWMKWQLYLSGDPGQEQLAYMRETSAYLPTKDDIADALLGMERVRSVYGLEPQDMASGLLSDVQYDSSFSPHDCRSLAEYSIGMKDYPTAERWLQVAISLLQDRNEDPVVPLKIIDVTQTLVESYRAQRM
;
A
#
# COMPACT_ATOMS: atom_id res chain seq x y z
N MET A 1 54.55 37.40 -52.69
CA MET A 1 53.21 36.95 -53.15
C MET A 1 53.29 35.50 -53.58
N ARG A 2 52.78 34.58 -52.77
CA ARG A 2 52.50 33.19 -53.14
C ARG A 2 51.21 32.81 -52.40
N VAL A 3 50.11 32.78 -53.13
CA VAL A 3 48.88 32.12 -52.67
C VAL A 3 48.94 30.70 -53.22
N LYS A 4 48.85 29.71 -52.34
CA LYS A 4 48.44 28.34 -52.66
C LYS A 4 47.14 28.08 -51.92
N GLN A 5 46.16 27.58 -52.68
CA GLN A 5 44.82 27.20 -52.24
C GLN A 5 44.84 25.93 -51.37
N THR A 6 43.88 25.83 -50.44
CA THR A 6 43.54 24.62 -49.68
C THR A 6 42.02 24.45 -49.64
N HIS A 7 41.50 23.39 -50.28
CA HIS A 7 40.21 22.73 -49.98
C HIS A 7 40.41 21.82 -48.75
N ALA A 8 39.44 21.38 -47.94
CA ALA A 8 38.09 21.79 -47.53
C ALA A 8 37.66 20.67 -46.55
N GLU A 9 37.26 21.02 -45.33
CA GLU A 9 36.57 20.15 -44.38
C GLU A 9 35.13 20.67 -44.32
N PRO A 10 34.08 19.82 -44.41
CA PRO A 10 32.73 20.34 -44.56
C PRO A 10 32.36 21.14 -43.32
N ASP A 11 31.90 22.37 -43.59
CA ASP A 11 31.61 23.37 -42.58
C ASP A 11 30.59 22.82 -41.59
N ARG A 12 30.88 22.92 -40.28
CA ARG A 12 29.92 22.57 -39.22
C ARG A 12 28.62 23.38 -39.37
N GLU A 13 28.70 24.54 -40.01
CA GLU A 13 27.54 25.35 -40.39
C GLU A 13 26.67 24.66 -41.45
N GLN A 14 27.23 23.87 -42.37
CA GLN A 14 26.49 23.18 -43.44
C GLN A 14 25.68 21.98 -42.93
N TYR A 15 26.09 21.35 -41.83
CA TYR A 15 25.36 20.27 -41.15
C TYR A 15 24.20 20.83 -40.30
N MET A 16 24.40 21.99 -39.66
CA MET A 16 23.36 22.70 -38.91
C MET A 16 22.39 23.52 -39.78
N ALA A 17 22.79 23.86 -41.00
CA ALA A 17 21.98 24.62 -41.95
C ALA A 17 20.90 23.78 -42.68
N ASN A 18 20.81 22.47 -42.46
CA ASN A 18 19.73 21.65 -43.00
C ASN A 18 18.47 21.75 -42.11
N PRO A 19 17.44 22.52 -42.49
CA PRO A 19 16.29 22.82 -41.63
C PRO A 19 15.41 21.59 -41.40
N LEU A 20 15.49 20.56 -42.25
CA LEU A 20 14.69 19.34 -42.13
C LEU A 20 15.24 18.37 -41.08
N GLN A 21 16.56 18.39 -40.84
CA GLN A 21 17.22 17.47 -39.91
C GLN A 21 17.26 18.00 -38.48
N SER A 22 17.44 19.31 -38.31
CA SER A 22 17.26 19.99 -37.02
C SER A 22 15.80 20.03 -36.58
N TYR A 23 14.86 20.20 -37.52
CA TYR A 23 13.42 20.12 -37.24
C TYR A 23 12.96 18.72 -36.83
N SER A 24 13.46 17.64 -37.45
CA SER A 24 13.09 16.26 -37.07
C SER A 24 13.52 15.89 -35.65
N LEU A 25 14.73 16.28 -35.23
CA LEU A 25 15.26 16.02 -33.89
C LEU A 25 14.51 16.84 -32.82
N ILE A 26 14.20 18.11 -33.12
CA ILE A 26 13.46 19.00 -32.21
C ILE A 26 11.98 18.62 -32.15
N HIS A 27 11.37 18.18 -33.25
CA HIS A 27 9.94 17.82 -33.31
C HIS A 27 9.64 16.54 -32.50
N HIS A 28 10.51 15.53 -32.52
CA HIS A 28 10.37 14.35 -31.66
C HIS A 28 10.66 14.64 -30.18
N MET A 29 11.64 15.50 -29.87
CA MET A 29 11.91 15.90 -28.48
C MET A 29 10.84 16.85 -27.89
N HIS A 30 10.16 17.65 -28.72
CA HIS A 30 9.23 18.69 -28.27
C HIS A 30 7.76 18.23 -28.23
N PHE A 31 7.31 17.35 -29.14
CA PHE A 31 5.90 16.95 -29.22
C PHE A 31 5.58 15.63 -28.52
N ASP A 32 6.49 14.65 -28.48
CA ASP A 32 6.23 13.37 -27.82
C ASP A 32 6.44 13.42 -26.29
N TRP A 33 7.24 14.37 -25.80
CA TRP A 33 7.52 14.57 -24.37
C TRP A 33 6.28 14.97 -23.55
N THR A 34 5.32 15.70 -24.14
CA THR A 34 4.08 16.09 -23.43
C THR A 34 3.09 14.94 -23.29
N THR A 35 3.06 14.04 -24.28
CA THR A 35 2.33 12.76 -24.23
C THR A 35 2.95 11.81 -23.21
N TRP A 36 4.28 11.73 -23.17
CA TRP A 36 5.04 10.99 -22.16
C TRP A 36 4.90 11.55 -20.74
N ARG A 37 4.93 12.88 -20.56
CA ARG A 37 4.71 13.54 -19.26
C ARG A 37 3.30 13.28 -18.73
N ARG A 38 2.25 13.36 -19.57
CA ARG A 38 0.87 12.98 -19.18
C ARG A 38 0.73 11.51 -18.81
N LEU A 39 1.46 10.62 -19.48
CA LEU A 39 1.52 9.19 -19.16
C LEU A 39 2.28 8.90 -17.87
N MET A 40 3.36 9.65 -17.58
CA MET A 40 4.13 9.56 -16.33
C MET A 40 3.39 10.17 -15.14
N GLU A 41 2.59 11.23 -15.34
CA GLU A 41 1.63 11.72 -14.35
C GLU A 41 0.50 10.70 -14.08
N GLN A 42 0.30 9.72 -14.98
CA GLN A 42 -0.70 8.66 -14.86
C GLN A 42 -0.21 7.36 -14.20
N SER A 43 1.02 7.28 -13.71
CA SER A 43 1.52 6.13 -12.95
C SER A 43 1.95 6.46 -11.51
N LEU A 44 1.16 7.31 -10.85
CA LEU A 44 0.66 7.05 -9.50
C LEU A 44 -0.76 6.45 -9.62
N GLY A 45 -0.88 5.34 -10.35
CA GLY A 45 -2.12 4.70 -10.83
C GLY A 45 -3.02 4.09 -9.75
N ARG A 46 -3.30 4.85 -8.69
CA ARG A 46 -4.50 4.75 -7.87
C ARG A 46 -5.18 6.10 -7.62
N ALA A 47 -4.59 7.25 -8.00
CA ALA A 47 -4.99 8.50 -7.37
C ALA A 47 -6.23 9.25 -7.93
N ALA A 48 -6.82 8.87 -9.08
CA ALA A 48 -7.88 9.70 -9.70
C ALA A 48 -9.12 8.94 -10.23
N ALA A 49 -9.43 7.75 -9.71
CA ALA A 49 -10.65 7.00 -10.06
C ALA A 49 -11.75 7.04 -8.98
N SER A 50 -11.67 7.93 -7.97
CA SER A 50 -12.74 8.03 -6.96
C SER A 50 -13.03 9.45 -6.43
N SER A 51 -12.79 10.52 -7.20
CA SER A 51 -13.25 11.86 -6.82
C SER A 51 -14.13 12.51 -7.90
N HIS A 52 -15.44 12.21 -7.78
CA HIS A 52 -16.63 12.99 -8.16
C HIS A 52 -16.93 13.40 -9.61
N THR A 53 -18.11 12.96 -10.10
CA THR A 53 -19.19 13.85 -10.59
C THR A 53 -20.58 13.25 -10.24
N PRO A 54 -21.68 14.05 -10.21
CA PRO A 54 -22.78 13.91 -9.25
C PRO A 54 -24.12 13.34 -9.80
N ASN A 55 -24.93 12.85 -8.84
CA ASN A 55 -26.40 12.74 -8.78
C ASN A 55 -27.22 12.46 -10.05
N MET A 56 -27.88 11.28 -10.08
CA MET A 56 -29.30 11.20 -10.44
C MET A 56 -30.02 10.07 -9.68
N ILE A 57 -31.15 10.46 -9.10
CA ILE A 57 -32.08 9.75 -8.21
C ILE A 57 -32.86 8.64 -8.94
N ARG A 58 -32.96 7.45 -8.35
CA ARG A 58 -34.14 6.56 -8.32
C ARG A 58 -34.08 5.69 -7.04
N SER A 59 -34.64 6.15 -5.93
CA SER A 59 -35.95 5.74 -5.37
C SER A 59 -36.19 4.22 -5.21
N THR A 60 -36.17 3.80 -3.94
CA THR A 60 -37.15 2.93 -3.23
C THR A 60 -37.25 1.47 -3.71
N ILE A 61 -37.14 0.40 -2.90
CA ILE A 61 -37.86 0.04 -1.66
C ILE A 61 -37.06 -1.08 -0.96
N ILE A 62 -36.75 -0.97 0.34
CA ILE A 62 -36.40 -2.13 1.19
C ILE A 62 -37.54 -2.30 2.19
N PHE A 63 -38.31 -3.38 2.03
CA PHE A 63 -39.32 -3.81 2.98
C PHE A 63 -38.66 -4.60 4.10
N PHE A 64 -38.72 -4.04 5.31
CA PHE A 64 -38.65 -4.78 6.57
C PHE A 64 -39.91 -5.67 6.67
N VAL A 65 -39.75 -6.98 6.86
CA VAL A 65 -40.60 -7.97 7.58
C VAL A 65 -39.96 -9.34 7.27
N GLY A 66 -39.62 -10.22 8.21
CA GLY A 66 -39.99 -10.26 9.61
C GLY A 66 -39.16 -11.29 10.38
N VAL A 67 -39.06 -11.02 11.67
CA VAL A 67 -38.81 -11.98 12.74
C VAL A 67 -39.97 -13.00 12.77
N LEU A 68 -39.63 -14.25 13.10
CA LEU A 68 -40.50 -15.44 13.35
C LEU A 68 -40.79 -16.39 12.18
N ALA A 69 -39.81 -17.25 11.90
CA ALA A 69 -40.01 -18.71 11.79
C ALA A 69 -38.80 -19.34 12.52
N GLY A 70 -38.97 -19.87 13.74
CA GLY A 70 -39.41 -21.25 13.93
C GLY A 70 -38.23 -22.17 13.59
N LEU A 71 -37.39 -22.54 14.58
CA LEU A 71 -37.47 -23.89 15.17
C LEU A 71 -37.82 -24.94 14.12
N ASP A 72 -36.85 -25.28 13.28
CA ASP A 72 -36.64 -26.65 12.76
C ASP A 72 -35.38 -26.66 11.90
N SER A 73 -34.23 -26.87 12.55
CA SER A 73 -33.04 -27.52 11.96
C SER A 73 -32.12 -27.98 13.10
N PHE A 74 -32.68 -28.76 14.04
CA PHE A 74 -31.90 -29.75 14.78
C PHE A 74 -31.71 -30.95 13.85
N SER A 75 -30.58 -30.98 13.13
CA SER A 75 -29.82 -32.19 12.78
C SER A 75 -28.79 -31.86 11.71
N ASN A 76 -27.62 -31.44 12.17
CA ASN A 76 -26.35 -31.99 11.71
C ASN A 76 -25.28 -31.46 12.66
N ALA A 77 -25.24 -32.05 13.85
CA ALA A 77 -24.07 -32.02 14.72
C ALA A 77 -22.98 -32.88 14.07
N GLN A 78 -22.47 -32.43 12.93
CA GLN A 78 -21.12 -32.77 12.53
C GLN A 78 -20.25 -31.92 13.43
N SER A 79 -19.48 -32.56 14.31
CA SER A 79 -18.50 -31.94 15.18
C SER A 79 -17.55 -31.08 14.34
N ARG A 80 -17.91 -29.82 14.14
CA ARG A 80 -17.01 -28.79 13.64
C ARG A 80 -16.08 -28.51 14.81
N GLU A 81 -14.89 -29.10 14.78
CA GLU A 81 -13.81 -28.63 15.65
C GLU A 81 -13.68 -27.14 15.40
N HIS A 82 -13.92 -26.33 16.43
CA HIS A 82 -13.76 -24.89 16.39
C HIS A 82 -12.26 -24.57 16.21
N PRO A 83 -11.80 -24.17 15.01
CA PRO A 83 -10.37 -24.22 14.66
C PRO A 83 -9.52 -23.25 15.50
N ALA A 84 -10.08 -22.09 15.86
CA ALA A 84 -9.47 -21.13 16.79
C ALA A 84 -9.20 -21.66 18.22
N ARG A 85 -9.76 -22.82 18.60
CA ARG A 85 -9.60 -23.39 19.96
C ARG A 85 -8.46 -24.39 20.09
N SER A 86 -7.77 -24.73 18.99
CA SER A 86 -6.68 -25.71 19.00
C SER A 86 -5.32 -25.03 18.99
N ILE A 87 -4.46 -25.38 19.96
CA ILE A 87 -3.06 -24.94 20.03
C ILE A 87 -2.32 -25.28 18.72
N TYR A 88 -2.69 -26.38 18.07
CA TYR A 88 -2.12 -26.78 16.77
C TYR A 88 -2.41 -25.75 15.67
N LYS A 89 -3.63 -25.20 15.62
CA LYS A 89 -4.01 -24.20 14.61
C LYS A 89 -3.33 -22.86 14.86
N LEU A 90 -3.19 -22.45 16.13
CA LEU A 90 -2.44 -21.25 16.49
C LEU A 90 -0.96 -21.36 16.10
N ARG A 91 -0.36 -22.55 16.25
CA ARG A 91 0.99 -22.81 15.74
C ARG A 91 1.08 -22.68 14.22
N GLU A 92 0.11 -23.24 13.48
CA GLU A 92 0.05 -23.08 12.01
C GLU A 92 -0.04 -21.60 11.61
N TYR A 93 -0.84 -20.78 12.30
CA TYR A 93 -0.93 -19.34 12.04
C TYR A 93 0.40 -18.62 12.30
N LEU A 94 1.14 -19.03 13.34
CA LEU A 94 2.46 -18.46 13.63
C LEU A 94 3.50 -18.84 12.57
N GLU A 95 3.50 -20.09 12.12
CA GLU A 95 4.35 -20.55 11.01
C GLU A 95 4.02 -19.81 9.70
N LEU A 96 2.72 -19.65 9.41
CA LEU A 96 2.23 -18.88 8.27
C LEU A 96 2.69 -17.42 8.31
N GLN A 97 2.58 -16.78 9.47
CA GLN A 97 3.04 -15.41 9.69
C GLN A 97 4.54 -15.30 9.42
N GLY A 98 5.36 -16.23 9.93
CA GLY A 98 6.79 -16.28 9.66
C GLY A 98 7.10 -16.32 8.16
N ASN A 99 6.40 -17.18 7.42
CA ASN A 99 6.58 -17.29 5.96
C ASN A 99 6.15 -16.01 5.22
N LEU A 100 5.05 -15.37 5.64
CA LEU A 100 4.60 -14.10 5.06
C LEU A 100 5.59 -12.96 5.34
N VAL A 101 6.19 -12.93 6.53
CA VAL A 101 7.25 -11.96 6.88
C VAL A 101 8.48 -12.18 5.99
N LEU A 102 8.96 -13.41 5.85
CA LEU A 102 10.07 -13.75 4.95
C LEU A 102 9.76 -13.35 3.49
N ASN A 103 8.53 -13.57 3.03
CA ASN A 103 8.09 -13.15 1.70
C ASN A 103 8.14 -11.61 1.53
N LEU A 104 7.81 -10.84 2.56
CA LEU A 104 7.97 -9.38 2.55
C LEU A 104 9.44 -8.97 2.56
N GLU A 105 10.31 -9.67 3.29
CA GLU A 105 11.77 -9.43 3.25
C GLU A 105 12.34 -9.64 1.84
N TYR A 106 11.91 -10.69 1.13
CA TYR A 106 12.29 -10.88 -0.27
C TYR A 106 11.76 -9.76 -1.17
N TYR A 107 10.54 -9.26 -0.92
CA TYR A 107 10.01 -8.12 -1.66
C TYR A 107 10.87 -6.86 -1.45
N VAL A 108 11.23 -6.56 -0.21
CA VAL A 108 12.14 -5.46 0.14
C VAL A 108 13.48 -5.62 -0.56
N TYR A 109 14.07 -6.81 -0.52
CA TYR A 109 15.33 -7.10 -1.22
C TYR A 109 15.27 -6.80 -2.72
N HIS A 110 14.19 -7.19 -3.41
CA HIS A 110 14.05 -6.88 -4.84
C HIS A 110 13.79 -5.39 -5.11
N LEU A 111 13.11 -4.68 -4.21
CA LEU A 111 12.98 -3.22 -4.27
C LEU A 111 14.34 -2.54 -4.12
N GLU A 112 15.18 -3.00 -3.19
CA GLU A 112 16.53 -2.47 -2.97
C GLU A 112 17.43 -2.67 -4.19
N ILE A 113 17.40 -3.86 -4.82
CA ILE A 113 18.12 -4.09 -6.08
C ILE A 113 17.66 -3.11 -7.16
N LYS A 114 16.35 -2.89 -7.28
CA LYS A 114 15.79 -1.97 -8.26
C LYS A 114 16.22 -0.53 -7.98
N LEU A 115 16.15 -0.11 -6.73
CA LEU A 115 16.61 1.21 -6.28
C LEU A 115 18.09 1.41 -6.58
N HIS A 116 18.94 0.44 -6.23
CA HIS A 116 20.37 0.52 -6.44
C HIS A 116 20.73 0.70 -7.92
N LYS A 117 20.11 -0.07 -8.82
CA LYS A 117 20.31 0.07 -10.27
C LYS A 117 19.90 1.46 -10.80
N ILE A 118 18.82 2.03 -10.26
CA ILE A 118 18.38 3.39 -10.63
C ILE A 118 19.40 4.41 -10.13
N GLN A 119 19.92 4.25 -8.91
CA GLN A 119 20.94 5.14 -8.34
C GLN A 119 22.25 5.09 -9.14
N GLU A 120 22.74 3.90 -9.50
CA GLU A 120 23.93 3.76 -10.34
C GLU A 120 23.78 4.47 -11.68
N ALA A 121 22.63 4.29 -12.33
CA ALA A 121 22.35 4.96 -13.60
C ALA A 121 22.25 6.47 -13.47
N LEU A 122 21.68 6.97 -12.37
CA LEU A 122 21.59 8.40 -12.10
C LEU A 122 22.99 9.02 -12.00
N LEU A 123 23.91 8.35 -11.28
CA LEU A 123 25.30 8.81 -11.17
C LEU A 123 26.00 8.90 -12.53
N ASP A 124 25.74 7.96 -13.44
CA ASP A 124 26.33 8.01 -14.79
C ASP A 124 25.71 9.12 -15.66
N MET A 125 24.40 9.34 -15.55
CA MET A 125 23.72 10.45 -16.23
C MET A 125 24.21 11.81 -15.71
N GLU A 126 24.43 11.94 -14.40
CA GLU A 126 24.96 13.16 -13.77
C GLU A 126 26.36 13.51 -14.26
N LYS A 127 27.26 12.52 -14.44
CA LYS A 127 28.59 12.75 -15.03
C LYS A 127 28.49 13.34 -16.45
N VAL A 128 27.61 12.79 -17.28
CA VAL A 128 27.39 13.27 -18.65
C VAL A 128 26.80 14.70 -18.62
N HIS A 129 25.88 14.96 -17.71
CA HIS A 129 25.28 16.29 -17.55
C HIS A 129 26.30 17.33 -17.07
N ALA A 130 27.20 16.98 -16.14
CA ALA A 130 28.27 17.86 -15.69
C ALA A 130 29.21 18.27 -16.83
N LEU A 131 29.62 17.32 -17.68
CA LEU A 131 30.42 17.59 -18.89
C LEU A 131 29.70 18.52 -19.88
N PHE A 132 28.38 18.39 -19.98
CA PHE A 132 27.57 19.29 -20.80
C PHE A 132 27.52 20.71 -20.22
N GLU A 133 27.34 20.85 -18.90
CA GLU A 133 27.26 22.17 -18.24
C GLU A 133 28.60 22.92 -18.24
N GLU A 134 29.73 22.21 -18.27
CA GLU A 134 31.07 22.82 -18.35
C GLU A 134 31.28 23.63 -19.65
N ASP A 135 30.99 23.04 -20.81
CA ASP A 135 30.98 23.74 -22.09
C ASP A 135 29.98 23.11 -23.07
N LYS A 136 28.78 23.68 -23.10
CA LYS A 136 27.66 23.23 -23.92
C LYS A 136 28.00 23.17 -25.40
N ARG A 137 28.73 24.18 -25.91
CA ARG A 137 29.04 24.29 -27.35
C ARG A 137 30.09 23.26 -27.73
N ALA A 138 31.16 23.13 -26.95
CA ALA A 138 32.17 22.10 -27.18
C ALA A 138 31.55 20.70 -27.09
N PHE A 139 30.69 20.45 -26.09
CA PHE A 139 30.04 19.16 -25.88
C PHE A 139 29.19 18.74 -27.09
N VAL A 140 28.28 19.59 -27.58
CA VAL A 140 27.41 19.24 -28.72
C VAL A 140 28.13 19.32 -30.07
N SER A 141 29.22 20.09 -30.18
CA SER A 141 30.03 20.11 -31.40
C SER A 141 30.95 18.89 -31.53
N ASN A 142 31.13 18.12 -30.46
CA ASN A 142 31.85 16.86 -30.49
C ASN A 142 30.93 15.76 -31.06
N PRO A 143 31.27 15.17 -32.22
CA PRO A 143 30.41 14.18 -32.88
C PRO A 143 30.21 12.89 -32.06
N VAL A 144 31.15 12.53 -31.17
CA VAL A 144 31.02 11.36 -30.28
C VAL A 144 29.97 11.63 -29.20
N ASN A 145 30.00 12.82 -28.59
CA ASN A 145 29.04 13.22 -27.56
C ASN A 145 27.64 13.38 -28.15
N SER A 146 27.53 14.03 -29.32
CA SER A 146 26.26 14.20 -30.03
C SER A 146 25.65 12.88 -30.49
N PHE A 147 26.44 11.97 -31.05
CA PHE A 147 25.96 10.62 -31.35
C PHE A 147 25.48 9.87 -30.09
N SER A 148 26.29 9.91 -29.02
CA SER A 148 25.96 9.23 -27.76
C SER A 148 24.68 9.78 -27.12
N LEU A 149 24.49 11.10 -27.15
CA LEU A 149 23.27 11.77 -26.68
C LEU A 149 22.05 11.34 -27.50
N ILE A 150 22.12 11.39 -28.83
CA ILE A 150 21.01 10.99 -29.71
C ILE A 150 20.63 9.53 -29.46
N ARG A 151 21.62 8.63 -29.38
CA ARG A 151 21.40 7.21 -29.10
C ARG A 151 20.78 6.99 -27.72
N HIS A 152 21.28 7.68 -26.69
CA HIS A 152 20.73 7.61 -25.35
C HIS A 152 19.27 8.07 -25.32
N MET A 153 18.98 9.22 -25.95
CA MET A 153 17.62 9.76 -26.03
C MET A 153 16.66 8.85 -26.78
N HIS A 154 17.11 8.25 -27.89
CA HIS A 154 16.30 7.39 -28.73
C HIS A 154 16.04 6.00 -28.11
N SER A 155 17.04 5.40 -27.47
CA SER A 155 16.99 3.97 -27.11
C SER A 155 17.01 3.68 -25.63
N ASP A 156 17.68 4.48 -24.81
CA ASP A 156 17.87 4.13 -23.40
C ASP A 156 16.65 4.52 -22.58
N TRP A 157 16.02 5.66 -22.86
CA TRP A 157 14.81 6.07 -22.12
C TRP A 157 13.64 5.10 -22.30
N MET A 158 13.49 4.48 -23.47
CA MET A 158 12.50 3.41 -23.70
C MET A 158 12.77 2.19 -22.80
N LYS A 159 14.04 1.82 -22.63
CA LYS A 159 14.44 0.72 -21.74
C LYS A 159 14.22 1.10 -20.27
N TRP A 160 14.53 2.34 -19.89
CA TRP A 160 14.25 2.86 -18.55
C TRP A 160 12.77 2.82 -18.23
N GLN A 161 11.94 3.25 -19.16
CA GLN A 161 10.49 3.21 -19.00
C GLN A 161 9.99 1.78 -18.80
N LEU A 162 10.44 0.81 -19.62
CA LEU A 162 10.11 -0.60 -19.42
C LEU A 162 10.59 -1.11 -18.06
N TYR A 163 11.83 -0.81 -17.68
CA TYR A 163 12.41 -1.22 -16.40
C TYR A 163 11.67 -0.63 -15.19
N LEU A 164 11.34 0.66 -15.23
CA LEU A 164 10.60 1.36 -14.18
C LEU A 164 9.17 0.82 -14.06
N SER A 165 8.53 0.46 -15.18
CA SER A 165 7.19 -0.13 -15.19
C SER A 165 7.12 -1.54 -14.60
N GLY A 166 8.23 -2.29 -14.59
CA GLY A 166 8.26 -3.65 -14.05
C GLY A 166 8.14 -3.67 -12.53
N ASP A 167 7.13 -4.36 -11.99
CA ASP A 167 7.00 -4.57 -10.56
C ASP A 167 7.91 -5.71 -10.10
N PRO A 168 8.91 -5.46 -9.23
CA PRO A 168 9.80 -6.50 -8.73
C PRO A 168 9.11 -7.53 -7.82
N GLY A 169 7.88 -7.25 -7.35
CA GLY A 169 7.18 -8.07 -6.35
C GLY A 169 6.15 -9.06 -6.86
N GLN A 170 6.10 -9.37 -8.16
CA GLN A 170 5.03 -10.18 -8.72
C GLN A 170 4.96 -11.60 -8.11
N GLU A 171 6.11 -12.21 -7.84
CA GLU A 171 6.18 -13.52 -7.17
C GLU A 171 5.70 -13.42 -5.72
N GLN A 172 6.13 -12.40 -4.99
CA GLN A 172 5.72 -12.18 -3.60
C GLN A 172 4.22 -11.90 -3.48
N LEU A 173 3.65 -11.15 -4.43
CA LEU A 173 2.21 -10.92 -4.52
C LEU A 173 1.44 -12.20 -4.88
N ALA A 174 1.98 -13.03 -5.77
CA ALA A 174 1.38 -14.33 -6.09
C ALA A 174 1.37 -15.25 -4.87
N TYR A 175 2.49 -15.32 -4.14
CA TYR A 175 2.59 -16.08 -2.90
C TYR A 175 1.55 -15.62 -1.86
N MET A 176 1.39 -14.31 -1.64
CA MET A 176 0.37 -13.78 -0.72
C MET A 176 -1.06 -14.16 -1.14
N ARG A 177 -1.36 -14.17 -2.45
CA ARG A 177 -2.68 -14.58 -2.96
C ARG A 177 -2.94 -16.06 -2.69
N GLU A 178 -1.97 -16.92 -2.97
CA GLU A 178 -2.08 -18.36 -2.70
C GLU A 178 -2.25 -18.64 -1.21
N THR A 179 -1.46 -17.94 -0.39
CA THR A 179 -1.45 -18.10 1.07
C THR A 179 -2.73 -17.58 1.75
N SER A 180 -3.49 -16.71 1.08
CA SER A 180 -4.71 -16.11 1.65
C SER A 180 -5.78 -17.12 2.08
N ALA A 181 -5.80 -18.31 1.47
CA ALA A 181 -6.72 -19.38 1.82
C ALA A 181 -6.48 -19.98 3.21
N TYR A 182 -5.28 -19.79 3.78
CA TYR A 182 -4.87 -20.32 5.08
C TYR A 182 -4.96 -19.30 6.21
N LEU A 183 -5.33 -18.05 5.90
CA LEU A 183 -5.53 -17.01 6.90
C LEU A 183 -6.74 -17.32 7.82
N PRO A 184 -6.75 -16.80 9.06
CA PRO A 184 -7.91 -16.92 9.94
C PRO A 184 -9.19 -16.43 9.26
N THR A 185 -10.26 -17.19 9.44
CA THR A 185 -11.58 -16.86 8.92
C THR A 185 -12.34 -15.93 9.87
N LYS A 186 -13.49 -15.42 9.43
CA LYS A 186 -14.38 -14.64 10.31
C LYS A 186 -14.87 -15.44 11.52
N ASP A 187 -15.07 -16.74 11.34
CA ASP A 187 -15.50 -17.63 12.43
C ASP A 187 -14.39 -17.79 13.47
N ASP A 188 -13.12 -17.88 13.04
CA ASP A 188 -11.97 -17.93 13.95
C ASP A 188 -11.86 -16.67 14.81
N ILE A 189 -12.06 -15.49 14.20
CA ILE A 189 -12.08 -14.21 14.90
C ILE A 189 -13.27 -14.14 15.87
N ALA A 190 -14.46 -14.58 15.46
CA ALA A 190 -15.64 -14.60 16.32
C ALA A 190 -15.46 -15.52 17.53
N ASP A 191 -14.87 -16.70 17.35
CA ASP A 191 -14.54 -17.63 18.44
C ASP A 191 -13.49 -17.03 19.40
N ALA A 192 -12.47 -16.33 18.88
CA ALA A 192 -11.47 -15.64 19.68
C ALA A 192 -12.07 -14.50 20.52
N LEU A 193 -12.92 -13.66 19.92
CA LEU A 193 -13.62 -12.57 20.61
C LEU A 193 -14.54 -13.10 21.71
N LEU A 194 -15.31 -14.17 21.43
CA LEU A 194 -16.12 -14.85 22.43
C LEU A 194 -15.26 -15.42 23.57
N GLY A 195 -14.10 -15.99 23.25
CA GLY A 195 -13.14 -16.49 24.23
C GLY A 195 -12.64 -15.38 25.16
N MET A 196 -12.22 -14.25 24.60
CA MET A 196 -11.76 -13.10 25.37
C MET A 196 -12.86 -12.50 26.24
N GLU A 197 -14.08 -12.40 25.70
CA GLU A 197 -15.23 -11.91 26.46
C GLU A 197 -15.60 -12.84 27.63
N ARG A 198 -15.46 -14.17 27.45
CA ARG A 198 -15.61 -15.14 28.54
C ARG A 198 -14.55 -14.95 29.62
N VAL A 199 -13.29 -14.77 29.24
CA VAL A 199 -12.21 -14.51 30.22
C VAL A 199 -12.52 -13.23 31.00
N ARG A 200 -12.87 -12.14 30.31
CA ARG A 200 -13.25 -10.87 30.94
C ARG A 200 -14.39 -11.05 31.94
N SER A 201 -15.49 -11.64 31.50
CA SER A 201 -16.72 -11.76 32.30
C SER A 201 -16.58 -12.73 33.48
N VAL A 202 -15.89 -13.86 33.31
CA VAL A 202 -15.69 -14.85 34.39
C VAL A 202 -14.78 -14.31 35.49
N TYR A 203 -13.73 -13.56 35.13
CA TYR A 203 -12.78 -13.01 36.08
C TYR A 203 -13.07 -11.55 36.49
N GLY A 204 -14.14 -10.94 35.97
CA GLY A 204 -14.51 -9.56 36.28
C GLY A 204 -13.45 -8.55 35.87
N LEU A 205 -12.73 -8.80 34.77
CA LEU A 205 -11.60 -7.98 34.35
C LEU A 205 -12.08 -6.69 33.68
N GLU A 206 -11.40 -5.59 33.99
CA GLU A 206 -11.66 -4.31 33.32
C GLU A 206 -10.91 -4.24 31.98
N PRO A 207 -11.53 -3.68 30.92
CA PRO A 207 -10.91 -3.52 29.61
C PRO A 207 -9.53 -2.84 29.62
N GLN A 208 -9.35 -1.85 30.50
CA GLN A 208 -8.08 -1.13 30.65
C GLN A 208 -6.97 -2.06 31.16
N ASP A 209 -7.26 -2.87 32.17
CA ASP A 209 -6.30 -3.81 32.76
C ASP A 209 -5.93 -4.89 31.74
N MET A 210 -6.95 -5.48 31.09
CA MET A 210 -6.73 -6.47 30.02
C MET A 210 -5.88 -5.91 28.87
N ALA A 211 -6.16 -4.68 28.43
CA ALA A 211 -5.41 -4.07 27.35
C ALA A 211 -3.94 -3.82 27.71
N SER A 212 -3.65 -3.56 28.99
CA SER A 212 -2.29 -3.40 29.52
C SER A 212 -1.59 -4.73 29.84
N GLY A 213 -2.27 -5.87 29.68
CA GLY A 213 -1.73 -7.19 30.02
C GLY A 213 -1.84 -7.57 31.48
N LEU A 214 -2.62 -6.83 32.28
CA LEU A 214 -2.87 -7.12 33.68
C LEU A 214 -4.12 -8.01 33.81
N LEU A 215 -3.93 -9.27 34.19
CA LEU A 215 -5.02 -10.24 34.37
C LEU A 215 -4.94 -10.84 35.77
N SER A 216 -5.95 -10.58 36.61
CA SER A 216 -6.03 -11.13 37.99
C SER A 216 -4.74 -10.90 38.79
N ASP A 217 -4.26 -9.65 38.84
CA ASP A 217 -3.03 -9.22 39.52
C ASP A 217 -1.71 -9.79 38.95
N VAL A 218 -1.76 -10.47 37.81
CA VAL A 218 -0.57 -10.96 37.09
C VAL A 218 -0.32 -10.06 35.88
N GLN A 219 0.85 -9.44 35.84
CA GLN A 219 1.32 -8.67 34.69
C GLN A 219 1.94 -9.61 33.66
N TYR A 220 1.39 -9.61 32.45
CA TYR A 220 1.93 -10.32 31.30
C TYR A 220 2.70 -9.37 30.37
N ASP A 221 3.68 -9.91 29.65
CA ASP A 221 4.45 -9.22 28.62
C ASP A 221 3.67 -9.14 27.29
N SER A 222 2.37 -8.89 27.36
CA SER A 222 1.47 -8.82 26.21
C SER A 222 0.41 -7.74 26.43
N SER A 223 0.17 -6.91 25.42
CA SER A 223 -0.82 -5.84 25.47
C SER A 223 -1.69 -5.85 24.23
N PHE A 224 -2.92 -5.35 24.34
CA PHE A 224 -3.78 -5.15 23.18
C PHE A 224 -3.42 -3.89 22.40
N SER A 225 -3.55 -3.96 21.09
CA SER A 225 -3.48 -2.82 20.21
C SER A 225 -4.81 -2.05 20.20
N PRO A 226 -4.82 -0.81 19.68
CA PRO A 226 -6.07 -0.09 19.41
C PRO A 226 -7.06 -0.86 18.53
N HIS A 227 -6.55 -1.67 17.58
CA HIS A 227 -7.39 -2.50 16.70
C HIS A 227 -8.06 -3.62 17.47
N ASP A 228 -7.34 -4.29 18.37
CA ASP A 228 -7.90 -5.36 19.21
C ASP A 228 -9.01 -4.81 20.12
N CYS A 229 -8.76 -3.65 20.75
CA CYS A 229 -9.74 -2.96 21.58
C CYS A 229 -11.00 -2.57 20.78
N ARG A 230 -10.83 -2.07 19.56
CA ARG A 230 -11.96 -1.76 18.67
C ARG A 230 -12.75 -3.02 18.30
N SER A 231 -12.10 -4.13 17.97
CA SER A 231 -12.79 -5.39 17.65
C SER A 231 -13.58 -5.95 18.84
N LEU A 232 -13.05 -5.84 20.06
CA LEU A 232 -13.77 -6.22 21.29
C LEU A 232 -14.97 -5.29 21.56
N ALA A 233 -14.85 -4.01 21.24
CA ALA A 233 -15.96 -3.08 21.31
C ALA A 233 -17.08 -3.42 20.30
N GLU A 234 -16.73 -3.66 19.03
CA GLU A 234 -17.67 -4.04 17.98
C GLU A 234 -18.40 -5.34 18.33
N TYR A 235 -17.69 -6.31 18.92
CA TYR A 235 -18.29 -7.52 19.45
C TYR A 235 -19.30 -7.23 20.56
N SER A 236 -18.93 -6.38 21.53
CA SER A 236 -19.79 -5.98 22.65
C SER A 236 -21.05 -5.25 22.18
N ILE A 237 -20.94 -4.39 21.15
CA ILE A 237 -22.08 -3.74 20.48
C ILE A 237 -23.01 -4.78 19.87
N GLY A 238 -22.47 -5.78 19.18
CA GLY A 238 -23.26 -6.90 18.64
C GLY A 238 -24.03 -7.67 19.72
N MET A 239 -23.45 -7.78 20.91
CA MET A 239 -24.07 -8.38 22.10
C MET A 239 -25.02 -7.44 22.86
N LYS A 240 -25.17 -6.18 22.43
CA LYS A 240 -25.91 -5.10 23.11
C LYS A 240 -25.35 -4.75 24.50
N ASP A 241 -24.11 -5.10 24.78
CA ASP A 241 -23.37 -4.65 25.97
C ASP A 241 -22.66 -3.33 25.67
N TYR A 242 -23.46 -2.27 25.56
CA TYR A 242 -22.97 -0.92 25.27
C TYR A 242 -22.01 -0.36 26.35
N PRO A 243 -22.23 -0.59 27.67
CA PRO A 243 -21.28 -0.16 28.68
C PRO A 243 -19.88 -0.77 28.52
N THR A 244 -19.79 -2.07 28.21
CA THR A 244 -18.48 -2.71 27.95
C THR A 244 -17.86 -2.20 26.65
N ALA A 245 -18.67 -2.01 25.60
CA ALA A 245 -18.20 -1.44 24.33
C ALA A 245 -17.59 -0.05 24.51
N GLU A 246 -18.25 0.82 25.29
CA GLU A 246 -17.75 2.17 25.59
C GLU A 246 -16.37 2.13 26.23
N ARG A 247 -16.16 1.27 27.24
CA ARG A 247 -14.86 1.12 27.90
C ARG A 247 -13.77 0.68 26.91
N TRP A 248 -14.04 -0.33 26.08
CA TRP A 248 -13.10 -0.76 25.05
C TRP A 248 -12.74 0.36 24.06
N LEU A 249 -13.72 1.17 23.65
CA LEU A 249 -13.48 2.30 22.74
C LEU A 249 -12.68 3.42 23.41
N GLN A 250 -12.92 3.69 24.69
CA GLN A 250 -12.11 4.65 25.47
C GLN A 250 -10.66 4.20 25.57
N VAL A 251 -10.42 2.92 25.83
CA VAL A 251 -9.07 2.32 25.81
C VAL A 251 -8.43 2.43 24.42
N ALA A 252 -9.19 2.14 23.36
CA ALA A 252 -8.66 2.29 21.99
C ALA A 252 -8.26 3.74 21.69
N ILE A 253 -9.04 4.73 22.14
CA ILE A 253 -8.74 6.15 21.97
C ILE A 253 -7.48 6.56 22.75
N SER A 254 -7.34 6.13 24.01
CA SER A 254 -6.15 6.46 24.81
C SER A 254 -4.87 5.89 24.18
N LEU A 255 -4.90 4.63 23.75
CA LEU A 255 -3.77 3.99 23.06
C LEU A 255 -3.41 4.68 21.73
N LEU A 256 -4.39 5.27 21.04
CA LEU A 256 -4.13 6.06 19.82
C LEU A 256 -3.54 7.44 20.11
N GLN A 257 -3.89 8.04 21.25
CA GLN A 257 -3.36 9.34 21.68
C GLN A 257 -1.91 9.24 22.16
N ASP A 258 -1.56 8.14 22.83
CA ASP A 258 -0.22 7.89 23.35
C ASP A 258 0.78 7.42 22.28
N ARG A 259 0.31 7.17 21.05
CA ARG A 259 1.15 6.70 19.95
C ARG A 259 1.98 7.84 19.35
N ASN A 260 3.30 7.66 19.34
CA ASN A 260 4.24 8.57 18.67
C ASN A 260 4.48 8.24 17.19
N GLU A 261 4.08 7.04 16.74
CA GLU A 261 4.34 6.55 15.38
C GLU A 261 3.06 6.19 14.65
N ASP A 262 3.00 6.56 13.37
CA ASP A 262 1.90 6.20 12.47
C ASP A 262 1.88 4.68 12.25
N PRO A 263 0.77 3.99 12.59
CA PRO A 263 0.69 2.55 12.38
C PRO A 263 0.66 2.20 10.89
N VAL A 264 1.30 1.09 10.52
CA VAL A 264 1.29 0.53 9.15
C VAL A 264 -0.14 0.30 8.66
N VAL A 265 -1.05 -0.12 9.55
CA VAL A 265 -2.49 -0.17 9.30
C VAL A 265 -3.16 1.02 10.01
N PRO A 266 -3.54 2.07 9.28
CA PRO A 266 -4.12 3.26 9.89
C PRO A 266 -5.42 2.95 10.62
N LEU A 267 -5.50 3.36 11.88
CA LEU A 267 -6.76 3.50 12.62
C LEU A 267 -6.82 4.92 13.14
N LYS A 268 -7.77 5.70 12.64
CA LYS A 268 -7.91 7.08 13.08
C LYS A 268 -8.83 7.14 14.28
N ILE A 269 -8.52 8.06 15.20
CA ILE A 269 -9.38 8.36 16.35
C ILE A 269 -10.82 8.65 15.87
N ILE A 270 -10.99 9.34 14.74
CA ILE A 270 -12.32 9.64 14.20
C ILE A 270 -13.15 8.38 13.92
N ASP A 271 -12.53 7.32 13.41
CA ASP A 271 -13.21 6.06 13.09
C ASP A 271 -13.70 5.38 14.38
N VAL A 272 -12.85 5.36 15.42
CA VAL A 272 -13.19 4.79 16.73
C VAL A 272 -14.29 5.61 17.41
N THR A 273 -14.20 6.94 17.36
CA THR A 273 -15.24 7.81 17.92
C THR A 273 -16.56 7.69 17.19
N GLN A 274 -16.55 7.43 15.88
CA GLN A 274 -17.76 7.18 15.13
C GLN A 274 -18.45 5.90 15.61
N THR A 275 -17.70 4.81 15.82
CA THR A 275 -18.24 3.57 16.42
C THR A 275 -18.84 3.82 17.81
N LEU A 276 -18.22 4.68 18.63
CA LEU A 276 -18.74 5.06 19.94
C LEU A 276 -20.06 5.85 19.83
N VAL A 277 -20.15 6.78 18.89
CA VAL A 277 -21.39 7.54 18.65
C VAL A 277 -22.51 6.61 18.17
N GLU A 278 -22.19 5.66 17.28
CA GLU A 278 -23.13 4.66 16.78
C GLU A 278 -23.63 3.73 17.90
N SER A 279 -22.77 3.33 18.83
CA SER A 279 -23.17 2.50 19.98
C SER A 279 -24.18 3.23 20.88
N TYR A 280 -23.94 4.51 21.21
CA TYR A 280 -24.89 5.29 22.00
C TYR A 280 -26.22 5.52 21.28
N ARG A 281 -26.20 5.69 19.95
CA ARG A 281 -27.44 5.80 19.16
C ARG A 281 -28.24 4.51 19.25
N ALA A 282 -27.58 3.35 19.11
CA ALA A 282 -28.20 2.04 19.18
C ALA A 282 -28.74 1.71 20.58
N GLN A 283 -28.14 2.23 21.65
CA GLN A 283 -28.65 2.10 23.02
C GLN A 283 -29.97 2.84 23.26
N ARG A 284 -30.22 3.93 22.52
CA ARG A 284 -31.39 4.80 22.70
C ARG A 284 -32.61 4.39 21.85
N MET A 285 -32.46 3.44 20.93
CA MET A 285 -33.55 2.90 20.10
C MET A 285 -34.11 1.61 20.70
#